data_AF-A0A7S4B1W3-F1
#
_entry.id   AF-A0A7S4B1W3-F1
#
_cell.length_a   1.000
_cell.length_b   1.000
_cell.length_c   1.000
_cell.angle_alpha   90.00
_cell.angle_beta   90.00
_cell.angle_gamma   90.00
#
_symmetry.space_group_name_H-M   'P 1'
#
loop_
_entity.id
_entity.type
_entity.pdbx_description
1 polymer ?
#
loop_
_entity_poly.entity_id
_entity_poly.type
_entity_poly.pdbx_seq_one_letter_code
_entity_poly.pdbx_strand_id
1 'polypeptide(L)'
;EGAPPAGAASSRGKKRPRHPFVVGRDLNDGHRALLRHKLREHLKAGLDNLAFFLPVPHCRADQHTFYLLKADAPLADVLLEKGVLEFPTVHVALPDEISYFELLQICEIAATNA
;
A
#
# COMPACT_ATOMS: atom_id res chain seq x y z
N GLU A 1 37.08 7.44 -62.44
CA GLU A 1 37.16 6.05 -61.95
C GLU A 1 36.61 6.01 -60.53
N GLY A 2 35.47 5.36 -60.33
CA GLY A 2 34.78 5.34 -59.04
C GLY A 2 34.09 4.01 -58.83
N ALA A 3 34.46 3.31 -57.77
CA ALA A 3 33.69 2.25 -57.15
C ALA A 3 34.13 2.11 -55.67
N PRO A 4 33.21 2.26 -54.69
CA PRO A 4 33.48 2.13 -53.26
C PRO A 4 33.33 0.65 -52.76
N PRO A 5 33.60 0.35 -51.47
CA PRO A 5 34.29 -0.86 -51.04
C PRO A 5 33.41 -2.09 -50.79
N ALA A 6 34.11 -3.23 -50.72
CA ALA A 6 33.59 -4.56 -50.42
C ALA A 6 32.77 -4.63 -49.12
N GLY A 7 31.71 -5.43 -49.19
CA GLY A 7 30.64 -5.53 -48.21
C GLY A 7 31.08 -6.00 -46.82
N ALA A 8 30.33 -5.49 -45.85
CA ALA A 8 30.46 -5.70 -44.42
C ALA A 8 30.41 -7.19 -44.01
N ALA A 9 31.27 -7.52 -43.04
CA ALA A 9 31.26 -8.80 -42.35
C ALA A 9 29.91 -9.03 -41.62
N SER A 10 29.22 -10.10 -42.01
CA SER A 10 28.03 -10.60 -41.34
C SER A 10 28.39 -11.17 -39.97
N SER A 11 28.05 -10.46 -38.90
CA SER A 11 28.18 -10.95 -37.54
C SER A 11 27.10 -12.00 -37.26
N ARG A 12 27.52 -13.26 -37.20
CA ARG A 12 26.72 -14.40 -36.74
C ARG A 12 26.17 -14.12 -35.33
N GLY A 13 24.90 -13.75 -35.25
CA GLY A 13 24.14 -13.71 -34.00
C GLY A 13 24.01 -15.10 -33.39
N LYS A 14 24.92 -15.43 -32.46
CA LYS A 14 24.76 -16.58 -31.54
C LYS A 14 23.49 -16.33 -30.71
N LYS A 15 22.41 -17.07 -31.01
CA LYS A 15 21.23 -17.20 -30.14
C LYS A 15 21.70 -17.71 -28.78
N ARG A 16 21.81 -16.83 -27.79
CA ARG A 16 22.03 -17.23 -26.40
C ARG A 16 20.78 -17.99 -25.95
N PRO A 17 20.91 -19.20 -25.35
CA PRO A 17 19.78 -19.87 -24.74
C PRO A 17 19.25 -18.94 -23.63
N ARG A 18 17.98 -18.55 -23.72
CA ARG A 18 17.29 -17.88 -22.62
C ARG A 18 17.22 -18.90 -21.50
N HIS A 19 18.13 -18.79 -20.52
CA HIS A 19 17.92 -19.44 -19.24
C HIS A 19 16.53 -19.02 -18.75
N PRO A 20 15.61 -19.95 -18.45
CA PRO A 20 14.43 -19.58 -17.72
C PRO A 20 14.92 -18.95 -16.41
N PHE A 21 14.57 -17.69 -16.21
CA PHE A 21 14.75 -17.00 -14.95
C PHE A 21 13.82 -17.73 -13.97
N VAL A 22 14.32 -18.77 -13.32
CA VAL A 22 13.61 -19.46 -12.24
C VAL A 22 13.69 -18.52 -11.06
N VAL A 23 12.79 -17.52 -11.04
CA VAL A 23 12.43 -16.79 -9.83
C VAL A 23 11.90 -17.85 -8.88
N GLY A 24 12.60 -18.09 -7.76
CA GLY A 24 12.23 -19.07 -6.76
C GLY A 24 10.74 -18.96 -6.40
N ARG A 25 9.93 -19.87 -6.93
CA ARG A 25 8.57 -20.15 -6.48
C ARG A 25 8.70 -21.18 -5.37
N ASP A 26 8.03 -20.91 -4.25
CA ASP A 26 7.19 -21.90 -3.54
C ASP A 26 6.86 -21.50 -2.10
N LEU A 27 7.48 -20.46 -1.52
CA LEU A 27 7.11 -19.97 -0.18
C LEU A 27 6.15 -18.77 -0.18
N ASN A 28 5.99 -18.08 -1.32
CA ASN A 28 5.22 -16.82 -1.42
C ASN A 28 3.88 -16.95 -2.15
N ASP A 29 3.56 -18.09 -2.76
CA ASP A 29 2.38 -18.16 -3.63
C ASP A 29 1.05 -18.18 -2.83
N GLY A 30 1.05 -18.82 -1.66
CA GLY A 30 -0.08 -18.75 -0.72
C GLY A 30 -0.31 -17.34 -0.18
N HIS A 31 0.76 -16.67 0.27
CA HIS A 31 0.68 -15.29 0.75
C HIS A 31 0.19 -14.32 -0.34
N ARG A 32 0.68 -14.47 -1.58
CA ARG A 32 0.22 -13.67 -2.73
C ARG A 32 -1.22 -13.97 -3.11
N ALA A 33 -1.68 -15.22 -2.99
CA ALA A 33 -3.07 -15.57 -3.21
C ALA A 33 -3.99 -14.93 -2.16
N LEU A 34 -3.60 -14.98 -0.88
CA LEU A 34 -4.30 -14.31 0.23
C LEU A 34 -4.37 -12.79 0.01
N LEU A 35 -3.26 -12.15 -0.33
CA LEU A 35 -3.22 -10.72 -0.63
C LEU A 35 -4.15 -10.36 -1.79
N ARG A 36 -4.13 -11.13 -2.89
CA ARG A 36 -5.04 -10.92 -4.03
C ARG A 36 -6.50 -11.09 -3.63
N HIS A 37 -6.80 -12.06 -2.78
CA HIS A 37 -8.15 -12.26 -2.27
C HIS A 37 -8.61 -11.07 -1.43
N LYS A 38 -7.83 -10.66 -0.42
CA LYS A 38 -8.11 -9.48 0.41
C LYS A 38 -8.30 -8.22 -0.43
N LEU A 39 -7.44 -7.96 -1.41
CA LEU A 39 -7.55 -6.80 -2.30
C LEU A 39 -8.86 -6.80 -3.11
N ARG A 40 -9.34 -7.98 -3.54
CA ARG A 40 -10.65 -8.08 -4.22
C ARG A 40 -11.80 -7.77 -3.29
N GLU A 41 -11.72 -8.18 -2.02
CA GLU A 41 -12.75 -7.87 -1.04
C GLU A 41 -12.81 -6.37 -0.75
N HIS A 42 -11.65 -5.73 -0.58
CA HIS A 42 -11.57 -4.28 -0.42
C HIS A 42 -12.15 -3.53 -1.62
N LEU A 43 -11.85 -3.99 -2.85
CA LEU A 43 -12.39 -3.39 -4.07
C LEU A 43 -13.92 -3.55 -4.18
N LYS A 44 -14.48 -4.64 -3.64
CA LYS A 44 -15.93 -4.90 -3.65
C LYS A 44 -16.69 -4.13 -2.57
N ALA A 45 -16.07 -3.91 -1.41
CA ALA A 45 -16.72 -3.25 -0.28
C ALA A 45 -17.15 -1.82 -0.64
N GLY A 46 -16.40 -1.13 -1.50
CA GLY A 46 -16.60 0.29 -1.76
C GLY A 46 -16.07 1.15 -0.61
N LEU A 47 -15.77 2.43 -0.88
CA LEU A 47 -15.10 3.31 0.09
C LEU A 47 -15.88 3.48 1.40
N ASP A 48 -17.21 3.50 1.32
CA ASP A 48 -18.10 3.72 2.48
C ASP A 48 -18.08 2.58 3.49
N ASN A 49 -17.62 1.38 3.08
CA ASN A 49 -17.53 0.20 3.92
C ASN A 49 -16.09 -0.10 4.34
N LEU A 50 -15.12 0.78 4.05
CA LEU A 50 -13.74 0.62 4.49
C LEU A 50 -13.48 1.52 5.69
N ALA A 51 -12.74 0.98 6.66
CA ALA A 51 -12.24 1.74 7.79
C ALA A 51 -10.78 2.11 7.55
N PHE A 52 -10.43 3.37 7.82
CA PHE A 52 -9.10 3.92 7.62
C PHE A 52 -8.52 4.30 8.99
N PHE A 53 -7.30 3.84 9.28
CA PHE A 53 -6.67 4.02 10.58
C PHE A 53 -5.30 4.66 10.45
N LEU A 54 -4.99 5.63 11.30
CA LEU A 54 -3.66 6.24 11.41
C LEU A 54 -3.03 5.84 12.75
N PRO A 55 -1.81 5.27 12.79
CA PRO A 55 -1.13 4.96 14.03
C PRO A 55 -0.90 6.23 14.86
N VAL A 56 -1.14 6.13 16.17
CA VAL A 56 -0.79 7.20 17.12
C VAL A 56 0.73 7.21 17.29
N PRO A 57 1.41 8.37 17.13
CA PRO A 57 2.84 8.45 17.35
C PRO A 57 3.18 8.40 18.84
N HIS A 58 4.39 7.96 19.18
CA HIS A 58 4.92 7.92 20.55
C HIS A 58 4.10 7.09 21.55
N CYS A 59 3.46 6.02 21.09
CA CYS A 59 2.88 5.02 21.99
C CYS A 59 3.96 4.21 22.71
N ARG A 60 3.57 3.56 23.81
CA ARG A 60 4.41 2.54 24.43
C ARG A 60 4.62 1.38 23.46
N ALA A 61 5.76 0.70 23.55
CA ALA A 61 6.09 -0.41 22.65
C ALA A 61 5.11 -1.60 22.73
N ASP A 62 4.38 -1.73 23.85
CA ASP A 62 3.34 -2.73 24.07
C ASP A 62 1.94 -2.28 23.62
N GLN A 63 1.80 -1.05 23.10
CA GLN A 63 0.53 -0.45 22.75
C GLN A 63 0.49 -0.06 21.27
N HIS A 64 -0.49 -0.60 20.54
CA HIS A 64 -0.75 -0.27 19.15
C HIS A 64 -2.11 0.44 19.06
N THR A 65 -2.11 1.74 19.36
CA THR A 65 -3.32 2.56 19.28
C THR A 65 -3.41 3.31 17.96
N PHE A 66 -4.64 3.51 17.51
CA PHE A 66 -4.93 4.10 16.20
C PHE A 66 -6.01 5.17 16.27
N TYR A 67 -5.87 6.19 15.44
CA TYR A 67 -6.94 7.13 15.12
C TYR A 67 -7.81 6.55 14.00
N LEU A 68 -9.13 6.60 14.16
CA LEU A 68 -10.06 6.35 13.06
C LEU A 68 -10.17 7.60 12.18
N LEU A 69 -10.04 7.43 10.86
CA LEU A 69 -10.11 8.50 9.89
C LEU A 69 -11.46 8.50 9.17
N LYS A 70 -11.99 9.70 8.96
CA LYS A 70 -13.21 9.94 8.18
C LYS A 70 -12.82 10.00 6.69
N ALA A 71 -13.33 9.06 5.88
CA ALA A 71 -12.97 8.92 4.46
C ALA A 71 -13.58 10.03 3.57
N ASP A 72 -14.63 10.69 4.05
CA ASP A 72 -15.36 11.78 3.40
C ASP A 72 -14.71 13.15 3.61
N ALA A 73 -13.75 13.26 4.53
CA ALA A 73 -13.06 14.52 4.83
C ALA A 73 -11.75 14.66 4.04
N PRO A 74 -11.35 15.89 3.66
CA PRO A 74 -10.03 16.15 3.10
C PRO A 74 -8.92 15.67 4.03
N LEU A 75 -7.87 15.06 3.46
CA LEU A 75 -6.77 14.49 4.25
C LEU A 75 -6.09 15.55 5.15
N ALA A 76 -6.01 16.80 4.70
CA ALA A 76 -5.43 17.88 5.49
C ALA A 76 -6.21 18.11 6.80
N ASP A 77 -7.54 18.11 6.74
CA ASP A 77 -8.42 18.31 7.90
C ASP A 77 -8.35 17.13 8.84
N VAL A 78 -8.30 15.91 8.29
CA VAL A 78 -8.15 14.68 9.06
C VAL A 78 -6.82 14.67 9.83
N LEU A 79 -5.75 15.20 9.25
CA LEU A 79 -4.41 15.16 9.86
C LEU A 79 -4.07 16.36 10.75
N LEU A 80 -4.85 17.45 10.71
CA LEU A 80 -4.51 18.73 11.35
C LEU A 80 -4.10 18.64 12.83
N GLU A 81 -4.75 17.75 13.59
CA GLU A 81 -4.52 17.57 15.03
C GLU A 81 -3.80 16.25 15.36
N LYS A 82 -3.33 15.52 14.35
CA LYS A 82 -2.71 14.20 14.52
C LYS A 82 -1.21 14.33 14.32
N GLY A 83 -0.43 13.77 15.24
CA GLY A 83 1.02 13.69 15.04
C GLY A 83 1.34 12.65 13.95
N VAL A 84 2.26 13.00 13.06
CA VAL A 84 2.73 12.12 11.98
C VAL A 84 4.26 12.01 12.05
N LEU A 85 4.78 10.79 11.95
CA LEU A 85 6.22 10.52 11.90
C LEU A 85 6.63 10.37 10.44
N GLU A 86 7.38 11.34 9.91
CA GLU A 86 7.89 11.40 8.52
C GLU A 86 6.79 11.42 7.44
N PHE A 87 6.08 10.30 7.27
CA PHE A 87 5.02 10.11 6.29
C PHE A 87 3.83 9.39 6.93
N PRO A 88 2.58 9.83 6.65
CA PRO A 88 1.40 9.20 7.23
C PRO A 88 1.22 7.79 6.66
N THR A 89 1.22 6.79 7.54
CA THR A 89 0.89 5.40 7.17
C THR A 89 -0.56 5.13 7.51
N VAL A 90 -1.40 4.92 6.50
CA VAL A 90 -2.82 4.64 6.68
C VAL A 90 -3.06 3.14 6.53
N HIS A 91 -3.62 2.52 7.55
CA HIS A 91 -4.11 1.14 7.49
C HIS A 91 -5.54 1.16 6.99
N VAL A 92 -5.87 0.20 6.13
CA VAL A 92 -7.23 0.01 5.61
C VAL A 92 -7.69 -1.36 6.08
N ALA A 93 -8.90 -1.43 6.61
CA ALA A 93 -9.50 -2.68 7.06
C ALA A 93 -10.95 -2.81 6.59
N LEU A 94 -11.39 -4.05 6.43
CA LEU A 94 -12.80 -4.37 6.24
C LEU A 94 -13.57 -4.19 7.56
N PRO A 95 -14.92 -4.06 7.52
CA PRO A 95 -15.73 -3.84 8.73
C PRO A 95 -15.56 -4.91 9.81
N ASP A 96 -15.37 -6.16 9.41
CA ASP A 96 -15.13 -7.31 10.27
C ASP A 96 -13.72 -7.34 10.88
N GLU A 97 -12.77 -6.57 10.32
CA GLU A 97 -11.41 -6.46 10.81
C GLU A 97 -11.22 -5.29 11.80
N ILE A 98 -12.23 -4.44 12.00
CA ILE A 98 -12.14 -3.25 12.87
C ILE A 98 -11.78 -3.63 14.32
N SER A 99 -12.27 -4.76 14.81
CA SER A 99 -12.02 -5.21 16.19
C SER A 99 -10.55 -5.55 16.48
N TYR A 100 -9.70 -5.68 15.46
CA TYR A 100 -8.26 -5.90 15.65
C TYR A 100 -7.49 -4.63 16.00
N PHE A 101 -8.13 -3.45 15.91
CA PHE A 101 -7.49 -2.16 16.14
C PHE A 101 -7.93 -1.56 17.47
N GLU A 102 -6.98 -1.21 18.32
CA GLU A 102 -7.25 -0.46 19.56
C GLU A 102 -7.42 1.02 19.21
N LEU A 103 -8.67 1.49 19.23
CA LEU A 103 -9.00 2.86 18.84
C LEU A 103 -8.74 3.84 19.99
N LEU A 104 -8.00 4.91 19.69
CA LEU A 104 -7.92 6.05 20.59
C LEU A 104 -9.27 6.79 20.53
N GLN A 105 -10.02 6.76 21.64
CA GLN A 105 -11.18 7.63 21.80
C GLN A 105 -10.70 9.08 21.90
N ILE A 106 -10.62 9.78 20.77
CA ILE A 106 -10.55 11.24 20.81
C ILE A 106 -11.96 11.70 21.17
N CYS A 107 -12.13 12.30 22.35
CA CYS A 107 -13.33 13.08 22.62
C CYS A 107 -13.40 14.18 21.55
N GLU A 108 -14.36 14.10 20.64
CA GLU A 108 -14.72 15.23 19.79
C GLU A 108 -15.14 16.35 20.74
N ILE A 109 -14.21 17.25 21.08
CA ILE A 109 -14.58 18.53 21.67
C ILE A 109 -15.27 19.24 20.53
N ALA A 110 -16.60 19.15 20.51
CA ALA A 110 -17.44 19.94 19.63
C ALA A 110 -16.98 21.39 19.76
N ALA A 111 -16.29 21.89 18.74
CA ALA A 111 -16.01 23.31 18.59
C ALA A 111 -17.33 24.01 18.20
N THR A 112 -18.28 24.00 19.13
CA THR A 112 -19.39 24.95 19.22
C THR A 112 -18.80 26.27 19.68
N ASN A 113 -18.31 27.08 18.76
CA ASN A 113 -18.19 28.52 18.89
C ASN A 113 -18.57 29.06 17.49
N ALA A 114 -19.84 29.40 17.26
CA ALA A 114 -20.45 30.71 17.52
C ALA A 114 -19.92 31.79 16.58
#